data_AF-A0A7L2UGD8-F1
#
_entry.id   AF-A0A7L2UGD8-F1
#
_cell.length_a   1.000
_cell.length_b   1.000
_cell.length_c   1.000
_cell.angle_alpha   90.00
_cell.angle_beta   90.00
_cell.angle_gamma   90.00
#
_symmetry.space_group_name_H-M   'P 1'
#
loop_
_entity.id
_entity.type
_entity.pdbx_description
1 polymer ?
#
loop_
_entity_poly.entity_id
_entity_poly.type
_entity_poly.pdbx_seq_one_letter_code
_entity_poly.pdbx_strand_id
1 'polypeptide(L)'
;TPPSPRAAPRLPPRRALPTPTPCVANASVHKVSGFDKLPGHVQDFMRYQHCRSFPALLSVPSKCGGPEASSNVFLLLAIKSSPVNYERREVIRKTWGQERTFEGAVIRRVFLVGVAANARDAKKLNWLLRLEQREHRDVLQWDFKDTFFNLTLKQVLFHTWLEEHCPGVRFIFNGDDDVFVNTDNVVRFAMGTQGTQEQHLMVGQLFIDNFPVRVRQSKYFVPTQLMASDRYPPYCGGGGMLMSGFTARVISRESRDIRLFPIDDVYLGMCLKKAGLLPASHDGIRTMGVGAPANTDPFDPCYYRELLLVHRFLPHETAVMWHAIHEPQLLCGKKVS
;
A
#
# COMPACT_ATOMS: atom_id res chain seq x y z
N THR A 1 -30.92 -4.22 49.81
CA THR A 1 -30.69 -3.27 48.69
C THR A 1 -29.26 -3.42 48.22
N PRO A 2 -29.00 -3.82 46.97
CA PRO A 2 -27.64 -3.96 46.47
C PRO A 2 -26.98 -2.58 46.28
N PRO A 3 -25.65 -2.47 46.44
CA PRO A 3 -24.96 -1.18 46.29
C PRO A 3 -24.91 -0.77 44.82
N SER A 4 -25.17 0.51 44.57
CA SER A 4 -25.10 1.15 43.25
C SER A 4 -23.67 1.08 42.67
N PRO A 5 -23.50 0.75 41.37
CA PRO A 5 -22.18 0.73 40.75
C PRO A 5 -21.65 2.16 40.60
N ARG A 6 -20.48 2.42 41.20
CA ARG A 6 -19.74 3.68 41.01
C ARG A 6 -19.35 3.82 39.54
N ALA A 7 -19.75 4.94 38.94
CA ALA A 7 -19.36 5.31 37.58
C ALA A 7 -17.83 5.40 37.47
N ALA A 8 -17.26 4.76 36.45
CA ALA A 8 -15.85 4.86 36.12
C ALA A 8 -15.49 6.32 35.76
N PRO A 9 -14.31 6.81 36.14
CA PRO A 9 -13.89 8.17 35.83
C PRO A 9 -13.80 8.37 34.32
N ARG A 10 -14.43 9.44 33.81
CA ARG A 10 -14.35 9.83 32.41
C ARG A 10 -12.89 10.11 32.05
N LEU A 11 -12.37 9.35 31.08
CA LEU A 11 -11.08 9.66 30.46
C LEU A 11 -11.11 11.10 29.93
N PRO A 12 -10.02 11.88 30.11
CA PRO A 12 -9.97 13.24 29.62
C PRO A 12 -10.15 13.24 28.09
N PRO A 13 -10.81 14.27 27.52
CA PRO A 13 -10.95 14.38 26.08
C PRO A 13 -9.56 14.35 25.43
N ARG A 14 -9.37 13.45 24.46
CA ARG A 14 -8.16 13.39 23.63
C ARG A 14 -7.88 14.79 23.09
N ARG A 15 -6.75 15.38 23.50
CA ARG A 15 -6.27 16.68 23.04
C ARG A 15 -6.19 16.62 21.51
N ALA A 16 -6.89 17.51 20.81
CA ALA A 16 -6.78 17.62 19.36
C ALA A 16 -5.31 17.85 19.01
N LEU A 17 -4.74 17.00 18.15
CA LEU A 17 -3.39 17.19 17.65
C LEU A 17 -3.31 18.56 16.96
N PRO A 18 -2.26 19.36 17.21
CA PRO A 18 -2.10 20.63 16.53
C PRO A 18 -2.12 20.40 15.01
N THR A 19 -2.86 21.25 14.29
CA THR A 19 -2.87 21.22 12.83
C THR A 19 -1.43 21.40 12.35
N PRO A 20 -0.90 20.50 11.49
CA PRO A 20 0.46 20.62 10.99
C PRO A 20 0.63 21.98 10.30
N THR A 21 1.74 22.67 10.56
CA THR A 21 2.09 23.87 9.82
C THR A 21 2.15 23.53 8.33
N PRO A 22 1.59 24.38 7.43
CA PRO A 22 1.66 24.14 6.00
C PRO A 22 3.11 23.91 5.54
N CYS A 23 3.32 22.82 4.80
CA CYS A 23 4.60 22.51 4.17
C CYS A 23 5.03 23.64 3.22
N VAL A 24 6.28 24.10 3.33
CA VAL A 24 6.84 25.18 2.51
C VAL A 24 7.94 24.63 1.61
N ALA A 25 8.05 25.14 0.38
CA ALA A 25 9.10 24.72 -0.55
C ALA A 25 10.50 25.04 0.00
N ASN A 26 11.40 24.05 -0.05
CA ASN A 26 12.80 24.26 0.31
C ASN A 26 13.55 24.96 -0.83
N ALA A 27 13.76 26.27 -0.72
CA ALA A 27 14.48 27.07 -1.71
C ALA A 27 15.96 26.64 -1.88
N SER A 28 16.56 25.95 -0.90
CA SER A 28 17.96 25.53 -0.98
C SER A 28 18.24 24.54 -2.11
N VAL A 29 17.22 23.88 -2.67
CA VAL A 29 17.39 22.96 -3.82
C VAL A 29 17.90 23.66 -5.08
N HIS A 30 17.70 24.98 -5.21
CA HIS A 30 18.27 25.76 -6.31
C HIS A 30 19.81 25.82 -6.27
N LYS A 31 20.44 25.51 -5.13
CA LYS A 31 21.90 25.37 -5.02
C LYS A 31 22.41 24.01 -5.50
N VAL A 32 21.52 23.05 -5.78
CA VAL A 32 21.91 21.73 -6.26
C VAL A 32 22.28 21.81 -7.74
N SER A 33 23.50 21.39 -8.07
CA SER A 33 24.01 21.42 -9.45
C SER A 33 23.06 20.71 -10.43
N GLY A 34 22.69 21.40 -11.49
CA GLY A 34 21.81 20.88 -12.55
C GLY A 34 20.32 20.81 -12.20
N PHE A 35 19.89 21.31 -11.03
CA PHE A 35 18.49 21.30 -10.59
C PHE A 35 17.54 21.94 -11.60
N ASP A 36 17.87 23.12 -12.12
CA ASP A 36 16.99 23.86 -13.05
C ASP A 36 16.80 23.14 -14.39
N LYS A 37 17.69 22.18 -14.71
CA LYS A 37 17.58 21.34 -15.92
C LYS A 37 16.67 20.13 -15.71
N LEU A 38 16.27 19.80 -14.49
CA LEU A 38 15.47 18.61 -14.19
C LEU A 38 14.00 18.79 -14.65
N PRO A 39 13.28 17.71 -14.98
CA PRO A 39 11.84 17.79 -15.26
C PRO A 39 11.06 18.42 -14.09
N GLY A 40 10.01 19.18 -14.40
CA GLY A 40 9.26 19.95 -13.40
C GLY A 40 8.72 19.12 -12.21
N HIS A 41 8.25 17.89 -12.47
CA HIS A 41 7.78 16.99 -11.41
C HIS A 41 8.90 16.53 -10.47
N VAL A 42 10.13 16.36 -10.98
CA VAL A 42 11.32 16.05 -10.16
C VAL A 42 11.71 17.26 -9.31
N GLN A 43 11.69 18.46 -9.91
CA GLN A 43 11.97 19.69 -9.18
C GLN A 43 10.97 19.91 -8.04
N ASP A 44 9.68 19.69 -8.30
CA ASP A 44 8.61 19.78 -7.30
C ASP A 44 8.84 18.79 -6.15
N PHE A 45 9.11 17.52 -6.48
CA PHE A 45 9.46 16.51 -5.48
C PHE A 45 10.66 16.92 -4.63
N MET A 46 11.74 17.41 -5.22
CA MET A 46 12.92 17.86 -4.47
C MET A 46 12.61 19.05 -3.54
N ARG A 47 11.81 20.02 -3.99
CA ARG A 47 11.39 21.18 -3.17
C ARG A 47 10.64 20.74 -1.91
N TYR A 48 9.82 19.70 -2.01
CA TYR A 48 8.94 19.25 -0.94
C TYR A 48 9.32 17.91 -0.30
N GLN A 49 10.49 17.35 -0.65
CA GLN A 49 10.97 16.03 -0.19
C GLN A 49 11.01 15.87 1.35
N HIS A 50 11.13 16.98 2.07
CA HIS A 50 11.20 17.02 3.53
C HIS A 50 9.82 17.02 4.20
N CYS A 51 8.73 17.28 3.46
CA CYS A 51 7.40 17.37 3.99
C CYS A 51 6.75 16.00 4.14
N ARG A 52 6.45 15.64 5.40
CA ARG A 52 5.92 14.31 5.77
C ARG A 52 4.61 14.36 6.53
N SER A 53 4.22 15.53 7.03
CA SER A 53 3.02 15.69 7.83
C SER A 53 1.95 16.38 7.00
N PHE A 54 0.84 15.68 6.80
CA PHE A 54 -0.33 16.17 6.09
C PHE A 54 -1.58 15.79 6.90
N PRO A 55 -2.55 16.71 7.05
CA PRO A 55 -3.76 16.42 7.79
C PRO A 55 -4.56 15.30 7.11
N ALA A 56 -5.13 14.40 7.92
CA ALA A 56 -6.10 13.42 7.44
C ALA A 56 -7.44 14.12 7.17
N LEU A 57 -7.91 14.06 5.93
CA LEU A 57 -9.22 14.56 5.51
C LEU A 57 -10.32 13.54 5.80
N LEU A 58 -10.00 12.25 5.66
CA LEU A 58 -10.84 11.11 6.01
C LEU A 58 -9.98 10.08 6.73
N SER A 59 -10.50 9.51 7.82
CA SER A 59 -9.80 8.49 8.62
C SER A 59 -10.79 7.44 9.12
N VAL A 60 -10.28 6.25 9.45
CA VAL A 60 -11.04 5.10 9.95
C VAL A 60 -10.42 4.53 11.24
N PRO A 61 -10.30 5.31 12.33
CA PRO A 61 -9.54 4.91 13.52
C PRO A 61 -10.01 3.61 14.17
N SER A 62 -11.26 3.21 13.96
CA SER A 62 -11.84 1.98 14.48
C SER A 62 -11.74 0.77 13.53
N LYS A 63 -11.07 0.88 12.37
CA LYS A 63 -11.03 -0.19 11.35
C LYS A 63 -10.46 -1.50 11.90
N CYS A 64 -9.46 -1.42 12.77
CA CYS A 64 -8.89 -2.57 13.48
C CYS A 64 -9.49 -2.80 14.88
N GLY A 65 -10.62 -2.18 15.20
CA GLY A 65 -11.19 -2.18 16.56
C GLY A 65 -10.44 -1.27 17.55
N GLY A 66 -9.51 -0.44 17.06
CA GLY A 66 -8.61 0.37 17.87
C GLY A 66 -7.32 -0.38 18.27
N PRO A 67 -6.39 0.28 18.97
CA PRO A 67 -5.08 -0.29 19.28
C PRO A 67 -5.15 -1.62 20.04
N GLU A 68 -6.04 -1.73 21.03
CA GLU A 68 -6.17 -2.90 21.90
C GLU A 68 -6.74 -4.13 21.18
N ALA A 69 -7.65 -3.93 20.23
CA ALA A 69 -8.28 -5.02 19.48
C ALA A 69 -7.58 -5.32 18.14
N SER A 70 -6.54 -4.55 17.79
CA SER A 70 -5.89 -4.64 16.49
C SER A 70 -5.21 -6.00 16.21
N SER A 71 -4.86 -6.75 17.26
CA SER A 71 -4.37 -8.13 17.17
C SER A 71 -5.38 -9.12 16.59
N ASN A 72 -6.67 -8.77 16.59
CA ASN A 72 -7.71 -9.59 15.99
C ASN A 72 -7.72 -9.50 14.46
N VAL A 73 -7.09 -8.48 13.88
CA VAL A 73 -6.97 -8.36 12.42
C VAL A 73 -5.79 -9.20 11.96
N PHE A 74 -6.09 -10.30 11.26
CA PHE A 74 -5.07 -11.17 10.70
C PHE A 74 -4.42 -10.54 9.47
N LEU A 75 -5.24 -10.05 8.53
CA LEU A 75 -4.77 -9.43 7.29
C LEU A 75 -5.44 -8.07 7.09
N LEU A 76 -4.63 -7.02 6.97
CA LEU A 76 -5.07 -5.73 6.47
C LEU A 76 -4.67 -5.58 5.00
N LEU A 77 -5.66 -5.43 4.13
CA LEU A 77 -5.48 -5.05 2.74
C LEU A 77 -5.35 -3.53 2.68
N ALA A 78 -4.14 -3.02 2.46
CA ALA A 78 -3.83 -1.61 2.31
C ALA A 78 -3.59 -1.30 0.82
N ILE A 79 -4.56 -0.65 0.19
CA ILE A 79 -4.63 -0.56 -1.27
C ILE A 79 -4.39 0.89 -1.71
N LYS A 80 -3.28 1.14 -2.37
CA LYS A 80 -2.98 2.43 -3.01
C LYS A 80 -4.00 2.68 -4.12
N SER A 81 -4.75 3.77 -4.00
CA SER A 81 -5.73 4.19 -5.00
C SER A 81 -5.61 5.70 -5.26
N SER A 82 -6.33 6.19 -6.26
CA SER A 82 -6.40 7.62 -6.62
C SER A 82 -7.85 8.11 -6.48
N PRO A 83 -8.12 9.39 -6.17
CA PRO A 83 -9.50 9.87 -5.97
C PRO A 83 -10.47 9.52 -7.10
N VAL A 84 -9.99 9.53 -8.35
CA VAL A 84 -10.75 9.21 -9.57
C VAL A 84 -11.14 7.72 -9.69
N ASN A 85 -10.42 6.81 -9.03
CA ASN A 85 -10.55 5.35 -9.21
C ASN A 85 -11.73 4.73 -8.44
N TYR A 86 -12.90 5.37 -8.45
CA TYR A 86 -14.11 4.87 -7.78
C TYR A 86 -14.45 3.44 -8.23
N GLU A 87 -14.50 3.20 -9.54
CA GLU A 87 -14.88 1.90 -10.11
C GLU A 87 -13.92 0.78 -9.69
N ARG A 88 -12.60 1.05 -9.67
CA ARG A 88 -11.59 0.10 -9.19
C ARG A 88 -11.82 -0.26 -7.74
N ARG A 89 -11.98 0.75 -6.87
CA ARG A 89 -12.27 0.52 -5.45
C ARG A 89 -13.52 -0.33 -5.30
N GLU A 90 -14.59 0.03 -6.01
CA GLU A 90 -15.88 -0.63 -5.89
C GLU A 90 -15.84 -2.10 -6.33
N VAL A 91 -15.16 -2.41 -7.44
CA VAL A 91 -15.00 -3.81 -7.86
C VAL A 91 -14.16 -4.60 -6.85
N ILE A 92 -13.12 -3.99 -6.28
CA ILE A 92 -12.29 -4.60 -5.25
C ILE A 92 -13.12 -4.92 -4.00
N ARG A 93 -14.03 -4.02 -3.57
CA ARG A 93 -14.92 -4.28 -2.42
C ARG A 93 -15.77 -5.54 -2.61
N LYS A 94 -16.20 -5.79 -3.85
CA LYS A 94 -17.09 -6.90 -4.25
C LYS A 94 -16.36 -8.18 -4.62
N THR A 95 -15.04 -8.14 -4.74
CA THR A 95 -14.21 -9.27 -5.20
C THR A 95 -13.12 -9.58 -4.17
N TRP A 96 -11.86 -9.59 -4.58
CA TRP A 96 -10.72 -10.02 -3.77
C TRP A 96 -10.50 -9.16 -2.52
N GLY A 97 -10.95 -7.90 -2.54
CA GLY A 97 -10.82 -7.00 -1.41
C GLY A 97 -11.79 -7.25 -0.28
N GLN A 98 -12.79 -8.13 -0.42
CA GLN A 98 -13.91 -8.26 0.51
C GLN A 98 -13.46 -8.40 1.99
N GLU A 99 -14.08 -7.61 2.88
CA GLU A 99 -13.88 -7.79 4.31
C GLU A 99 -14.67 -9.02 4.77
N ARG A 100 -13.98 -10.05 5.23
CA ARG A 100 -14.59 -11.30 5.70
C ARG A 100 -13.67 -12.04 6.67
N THR A 101 -14.16 -13.12 7.24
CA THR A 101 -13.33 -14.11 7.92
C THR A 101 -13.14 -15.30 7.01
N PHE A 102 -11.90 -15.74 6.83
CA PHE A 102 -11.56 -16.90 6.00
C PHE A 102 -10.60 -17.82 6.76
N GLU A 103 -10.98 -19.09 6.92
CA GLU A 103 -10.20 -20.07 7.71
C GLU A 103 -9.80 -19.53 9.11
N GLY A 104 -10.68 -18.75 9.74
CA GLY A 104 -10.45 -18.11 11.04
C GLY A 104 -9.64 -16.81 11.01
N ALA A 105 -9.06 -16.43 9.87
CA ALA A 105 -8.37 -15.15 9.68
C ALA A 105 -9.35 -14.02 9.37
N VAL A 106 -9.35 -12.98 10.20
CA VAL A 106 -10.12 -11.75 9.98
C VAL A 106 -9.40 -10.84 8.99
N ILE A 107 -10.09 -10.53 7.89
CA ILE A 107 -9.59 -9.66 6.82
C ILE A 107 -10.29 -8.30 6.91
N ARG A 108 -9.52 -7.23 6.82
CA ARG A 108 -9.99 -5.84 6.76
C ARG A 108 -9.34 -5.11 5.59
N ARG A 109 -9.97 -4.03 5.14
CA ARG A 109 -9.49 -3.27 3.97
C ARG A 109 -9.46 -1.76 4.27
N VAL A 110 -8.44 -1.10 3.72
CA VAL A 110 -8.37 0.35 3.60
C VAL A 110 -7.82 0.75 2.21
N PHE A 111 -8.39 1.81 1.64
CA PHE A 111 -7.87 2.49 0.45
C PHE A 111 -7.07 3.72 0.87
N LEU A 112 -5.88 3.86 0.31
CA LEU A 112 -4.94 4.95 0.59
C LEU A 112 -5.00 5.98 -0.53
N VAL A 113 -5.44 7.20 -0.21
CA VAL A 113 -5.78 8.22 -1.21
C VAL A 113 -5.25 9.59 -0.81
N GLY A 114 -4.76 10.37 -1.78
CA GLY A 114 -4.44 11.80 -1.60
C GLY A 114 -5.57 12.71 -2.08
N VAL A 115 -5.23 13.89 -2.57
CA VAL A 115 -6.13 14.80 -3.29
C VAL A 115 -5.75 14.87 -4.76
N ALA A 116 -6.73 15.10 -5.64
CA ALA A 116 -6.45 15.27 -7.05
C ALA A 116 -5.57 16.52 -7.28
N ALA A 117 -4.63 16.44 -8.23
CA ALA A 117 -3.69 17.53 -8.48
C ALA A 117 -4.36 18.82 -8.98
N ASN A 118 -5.47 18.70 -9.70
CA ASN A 118 -6.27 19.83 -10.19
C ASN A 118 -7.31 20.26 -9.14
N ALA A 119 -7.33 21.53 -8.75
CA ALA A 119 -8.23 22.06 -7.73
C ALA A 119 -9.72 21.93 -8.08
N ARG A 120 -10.08 22.05 -9.36
CA ARG A 120 -11.47 21.89 -9.83
C ARG A 120 -11.94 20.45 -9.65
N ASP A 121 -11.09 19.50 -10.00
CA ASP A 121 -11.40 18.07 -9.86
C ASP A 121 -11.36 17.64 -8.40
N ALA A 122 -10.42 18.18 -7.61
CA ALA A 122 -10.27 17.89 -6.18
C ALA A 122 -11.57 18.16 -5.41
N LYS A 123 -12.27 19.27 -5.68
CA LYS A 123 -13.56 19.56 -5.02
C LYS A 123 -14.59 18.46 -5.27
N LYS A 124 -14.76 18.01 -6.52
CA LYS A 124 -15.73 16.98 -6.91
C LYS A 124 -15.33 15.61 -6.37
N LEU A 125 -14.06 15.24 -6.52
CA LEU A 125 -13.54 13.94 -6.11
C LEU A 125 -13.47 13.79 -4.59
N ASN A 126 -13.15 14.85 -3.84
CA ASN A 126 -13.22 14.83 -2.37
C ASN A 126 -14.68 14.70 -1.89
N TRP A 127 -15.65 15.26 -2.62
CA TRP A 127 -17.06 15.02 -2.32
C TRP A 127 -17.46 13.57 -2.57
N LEU A 128 -17.04 12.97 -3.68
CA LEU A 128 -17.27 11.56 -3.99
C LEU A 128 -16.68 10.65 -2.90
N LEU A 129 -15.43 10.88 -2.49
CA LEU A 129 -14.78 10.11 -1.42
C LEU A 129 -15.52 10.24 -0.07
N ARG A 130 -16.12 11.39 0.23
CA ARG A 130 -16.98 11.55 1.43
C ARG A 130 -18.26 10.73 1.34
N LEU A 131 -18.84 10.57 0.16
CA LEU A 131 -20.00 9.71 -0.05
C LEU A 131 -19.60 8.24 0.14
N GLU A 132 -18.51 7.80 -0.51
CA GLU A 132 -17.95 6.45 -0.32
C GLU A 132 -17.65 6.17 1.16
N GLN A 133 -17.05 7.13 1.86
CA GLN A 133 -16.67 6.97 3.25
C GLN A 133 -17.87 6.81 4.19
N ARG A 134 -19.02 7.44 3.89
CA ARG A 134 -20.25 7.27 4.68
C ARG A 134 -20.78 5.83 4.58
N GLU A 135 -20.65 5.23 3.41
CA GLU A 135 -21.16 3.89 3.12
C GLU A 135 -20.19 2.79 3.55
N HIS A 136 -18.92 2.87 3.12
CA HIS A 136 -17.98 1.76 3.24
C HIS A 136 -16.99 1.90 4.40
N ARG A 137 -16.76 3.13 4.88
CA ARG A 137 -15.81 3.43 5.97
C ARG A 137 -14.46 2.74 5.78
N ASP A 138 -13.90 2.83 4.58
CA ASP A 138 -12.66 2.15 4.18
C ASP A 138 -11.67 3.07 3.45
N VAL A 139 -11.87 4.39 3.48
CA VAL A 139 -10.95 5.35 2.85
C VAL A 139 -10.12 6.08 3.90
N LEU A 140 -8.80 6.01 3.73
CA LEU A 140 -7.83 6.87 4.39
C LEU A 140 -7.38 7.94 3.39
N GLN A 141 -7.72 9.19 3.68
CA GLN A 141 -7.40 10.33 2.81
C GLN A 141 -6.55 11.36 3.53
N TRP A 142 -5.45 11.78 2.93
CA TRP A 142 -4.60 12.87 3.42
C TRP A 142 -4.51 14.02 2.41
N ASP A 143 -4.26 15.23 2.90
CA ASP A 143 -4.24 16.46 2.11
C ASP A 143 -2.93 16.68 1.34
N PHE A 144 -2.49 15.70 0.54
CA PHE A 144 -1.33 15.83 -0.36
C PHE A 144 -1.72 15.49 -1.79
N LYS A 145 -1.08 16.11 -2.79
CA LYS A 145 -1.35 15.81 -4.20
C LYS A 145 -0.99 14.36 -4.52
N ASP A 146 -1.98 13.60 -4.96
CA ASP A 146 -1.82 12.19 -5.30
C ASP A 146 -1.13 12.07 -6.66
N THR A 147 0.19 11.90 -6.64
CA THR A 147 1.03 11.77 -7.83
C THR A 147 1.98 10.60 -7.66
N PHE A 148 2.53 10.10 -8.78
CA PHE A 148 3.45 8.97 -8.77
C PHE A 148 4.64 9.17 -7.81
N PHE A 149 5.26 10.36 -7.81
CA PHE A 149 6.40 10.66 -6.93
C PHE A 149 6.01 10.86 -5.46
N ASN A 150 4.71 11.03 -5.18
CA ASN A 150 4.18 11.12 -3.81
C ASN A 150 3.66 9.77 -3.28
N LEU A 151 3.80 8.67 -4.02
CA LEU A 151 3.43 7.34 -3.50
C LEU A 151 4.23 7.00 -2.24
N THR A 152 5.50 7.41 -2.15
CA THR A 152 6.31 7.21 -0.95
C THR A 152 5.76 7.99 0.25
N LEU A 153 5.30 9.22 0.04
CA LEU A 153 4.62 9.99 1.08
C LEU A 153 3.33 9.30 1.53
N LYS A 154 2.54 8.78 0.58
CA LYS A 154 1.34 7.97 0.86
C LYS A 154 1.67 6.78 1.76
N GLN A 155 2.75 6.06 1.47
CA GLN A 155 3.21 4.93 2.30
C GLN A 155 3.61 5.39 3.71
N VAL A 156 4.41 6.46 3.83
CA VAL A 156 4.84 6.98 5.15
C VAL A 156 3.64 7.40 6.01
N LEU A 157 2.64 8.08 5.41
CA LEU A 157 1.41 8.45 6.11
C LEU A 157 0.59 7.23 6.53
N PHE A 158 0.50 6.21 5.67
CA PHE A 158 -0.14 4.95 6.01
C PHE A 158 0.57 4.21 7.16
N HIS A 159 1.89 4.09 7.14
CA HIS A 159 2.66 3.47 8.22
C HIS A 159 2.48 4.21 9.55
N THR A 160 2.39 5.54 9.52
CA THR A 160 2.07 6.36 10.70
C THR A 160 0.68 6.02 11.23
N TRP A 161 -0.34 5.98 10.35
CA TRP A 161 -1.69 5.61 10.74
C TRP A 161 -1.77 4.18 11.30
N LEU A 162 -1.01 3.24 10.73
CA LEU A 162 -0.94 1.85 11.17
C LEU A 162 -0.38 1.74 12.60
N GLU A 163 0.71 2.46 12.88
CA GLU A 163 1.33 2.54 14.22
C GLU A 163 0.34 3.07 15.27
N GLU A 164 -0.48 4.05 14.90
CA GLU A 164 -1.44 4.68 15.81
C GLU A 164 -2.74 3.89 16.01
N HIS A 165 -3.25 3.21 14.98
CA HIS A 165 -4.62 2.67 14.97
C HIS A 165 -4.70 1.15 14.80
N CYS A 166 -3.65 0.52 14.27
CA CYS A 166 -3.60 -0.92 14.00
C CYS A 166 -2.24 -1.57 14.40
N PRO A 167 -1.63 -1.24 15.57
CA PRO A 167 -0.27 -1.67 15.90
C PRO A 167 -0.09 -3.20 16.02
N GLY A 168 -1.17 -3.92 16.33
CA GLY A 168 -1.20 -5.38 16.53
C GLY A 168 -1.59 -6.19 15.31
N VAL A 169 -1.85 -5.57 14.14
CA VAL A 169 -2.20 -6.33 12.92
C VAL A 169 -1.12 -7.36 12.60
N ARG A 170 -1.52 -8.59 12.21
CA ARG A 170 -0.54 -9.67 11.97
C ARG A 170 0.17 -9.53 10.63
N PHE A 171 -0.57 -9.29 9.56
CA PHE A 171 -0.05 -9.14 8.21
C PHE A 171 -0.71 -7.97 7.49
N ILE A 172 0.06 -7.33 6.63
CA ILE A 172 -0.39 -6.26 5.75
C ILE A 172 -0.08 -6.68 4.32
N PHE A 173 -1.10 -6.76 3.50
CA PHE A 173 -0.93 -6.77 2.06
C PHE A 173 -0.96 -5.32 1.58
N ASN A 174 0.14 -4.86 1.00
CA ASN A 174 0.28 -3.52 0.45
C ASN A 174 0.30 -3.63 -1.07
N GLY A 175 -0.68 -3.05 -1.77
CA GLY A 175 -0.82 -3.23 -3.22
C GLY A 175 -1.49 -2.06 -3.92
N ASP A 176 -1.51 -2.11 -5.24
CA ASP A 176 -2.15 -1.13 -6.11
C ASP A 176 -3.62 -1.51 -6.39
N ASP A 177 -4.42 -0.59 -6.95
CA ASP A 177 -5.82 -0.83 -7.30
C ASP A 177 -6.03 -1.37 -8.73
N ASP A 178 -4.93 -1.75 -9.40
CA ASP A 178 -4.90 -2.32 -10.75
C ASP A 178 -4.29 -3.73 -10.81
N VAL A 179 -4.37 -4.46 -9.70
CA VAL A 179 -3.98 -5.87 -9.60
C VAL A 179 -5.17 -6.78 -9.36
N PHE A 180 -4.97 -8.05 -9.67
CA PHE A 180 -5.81 -9.14 -9.18
C PHE A 180 -5.09 -9.86 -8.04
N VAL A 181 -5.79 -10.10 -6.93
CA VAL A 181 -5.26 -10.79 -5.76
C VAL A 181 -6.12 -12.03 -5.48
N ASN A 182 -5.49 -13.18 -5.29
CA ASN A 182 -6.18 -14.31 -4.67
C ASN A 182 -5.99 -14.23 -3.16
N THR A 183 -6.90 -13.52 -2.49
CA THR A 183 -6.80 -13.25 -1.04
C THR A 183 -6.83 -14.53 -0.21
N ASP A 184 -7.49 -15.59 -0.67
CA ASP A 184 -7.49 -16.89 0.03
C ASP A 184 -6.09 -17.50 0.04
N ASN A 185 -5.38 -17.46 -1.09
CA ASN A 185 -4.01 -17.93 -1.16
C ASN A 185 -3.06 -17.06 -0.33
N VAL A 186 -3.29 -15.74 -0.29
CA VAL A 186 -2.51 -14.82 0.58
C VAL A 186 -2.66 -15.21 2.05
N VAL A 187 -3.89 -15.50 2.50
CA VAL A 187 -4.15 -15.94 3.87
C VAL A 187 -3.47 -17.27 4.15
N ARG A 188 -3.62 -18.27 3.27
CA ARG A 188 -2.99 -19.59 3.45
C ARG A 188 -1.47 -19.51 3.49
N PHE A 189 -0.86 -18.74 2.59
CA PHE A 189 0.57 -18.49 2.61
C PHE A 189 1.01 -17.86 3.95
N ALA A 190 0.31 -16.81 4.40
CA ALA A 190 0.63 -16.13 5.65
C ALA A 190 0.47 -17.05 6.87
N MET A 191 -0.55 -17.91 6.91
CA MET A 191 -0.71 -18.93 7.97
C MET A 191 0.42 -19.96 7.97
N GLY A 192 0.93 -20.31 6.79
CA GLY A 192 2.05 -21.25 6.63
C GLY A 192 3.41 -20.68 7.04
N THR A 193 3.55 -19.34 7.14
CA THR A 193 4.76 -18.72 7.68
C THR A 193 4.83 -18.99 9.19
N GLN A 194 5.51 -20.08 9.56
CA GLN A 194 5.66 -20.54 10.94
C GLN A 194 6.52 -19.56 11.75
N GLY A 195 5.89 -18.54 12.31
CA GLY A 195 6.57 -17.48 13.04
C GLY A 195 5.74 -16.85 14.14
N THR A 196 6.41 -16.42 15.20
CA THR A 196 5.83 -15.52 16.20
C THR A 196 5.48 -14.18 15.54
N GLN A 197 4.58 -13.38 16.16
CA GLN A 197 4.17 -12.06 15.64
C GLN A 197 5.35 -11.07 15.41
N GLU A 198 6.52 -11.35 15.98
CA GLU A 198 7.70 -10.49 15.96
C GLU A 198 8.76 -10.91 14.92
N GLN A 199 8.38 -11.69 13.90
CA GLN A 199 9.30 -12.08 12.84
C GLN A 199 9.20 -11.20 11.59
N HIS A 200 10.34 -10.96 10.98
CA HIS A 200 10.43 -10.26 9.70
C HIS A 200 9.83 -11.11 8.58
N LEU A 201 8.88 -10.53 7.87
CA LEU A 201 8.41 -10.99 6.57
C LEU A 201 8.22 -9.78 5.67
N MET A 202 8.78 -9.83 4.46
CA MET A 202 8.37 -9.01 3.33
C MET A 202 8.61 -9.79 2.04
N VAL A 203 7.53 -10.19 1.37
CA VAL A 203 7.58 -10.99 0.15
C VAL A 203 6.84 -10.33 -1.01
N GLY A 204 7.39 -10.48 -2.21
CA GLY A 204 6.86 -9.90 -3.43
C GLY A 204 7.62 -10.39 -4.66
N GLN A 205 7.45 -9.72 -5.80
CA GLN A 205 8.37 -9.92 -6.92
C GLN A 205 9.68 -9.18 -6.63
N LEU A 206 10.71 -9.93 -6.25
CA LEU A 206 11.99 -9.38 -5.79
C LEU A 206 12.84 -8.88 -6.97
N PHE A 207 13.30 -7.64 -6.88
CA PHE A 207 14.29 -7.04 -7.77
C PHE A 207 15.62 -6.91 -7.04
N ILE A 208 16.65 -7.56 -7.58
CA ILE A 208 18.04 -7.47 -7.12
C ILE A 208 18.86 -6.84 -8.24
N ASP A 209 19.90 -6.09 -7.90
CA ASP A 209 20.83 -5.50 -8.86
C ASP A 209 20.18 -4.60 -9.92
N ASN A 210 19.03 -3.99 -9.59
CA ASN A 210 18.36 -3.05 -10.46
C ASN A 210 18.94 -1.63 -10.32
N PHE A 211 18.83 -0.84 -11.39
CA PHE A 211 19.48 0.46 -11.53
C PHE A 211 18.46 1.60 -11.59
N PRO A 212 18.77 2.80 -11.07
CA PRO A 212 17.93 3.97 -11.28
C PRO A 212 17.82 4.33 -12.76
N VAL A 213 16.59 4.46 -13.26
CA VAL A 213 16.36 4.83 -14.66
C VAL A 213 16.79 6.28 -14.87
N ARG A 214 17.79 6.49 -15.73
CA ARG A 214 18.33 7.83 -16.04
C ARG A 214 17.71 8.47 -17.31
N VAL A 215 16.70 7.83 -17.89
CA VAL A 215 15.95 8.34 -19.05
C VAL A 215 14.90 9.34 -18.60
N ARG A 216 15.06 10.62 -18.98
CA ARG A 216 14.24 11.76 -18.51
C ARG A 216 12.73 11.63 -18.76
N GLN A 217 12.34 10.95 -19.83
CA GLN A 217 10.95 10.76 -20.24
C GLN A 217 10.28 9.59 -19.50
N SER A 218 11.06 8.76 -18.81
CA SER A 218 10.50 7.63 -18.06
C SER A 218 9.75 8.13 -16.84
N LYS A 219 8.58 7.53 -16.57
CA LYS A 219 7.88 7.74 -15.29
C LYS A 219 8.70 7.32 -14.07
N TYR A 220 9.70 6.45 -14.29
CA TYR A 220 10.63 5.97 -13.26
C TYR A 220 11.96 6.76 -13.22
N PHE A 221 12.03 7.92 -13.88
CA PHE A 221 13.26 8.71 -13.94
C PHE A 221 13.74 9.12 -12.55
N VAL A 222 14.96 8.73 -12.20
CA VAL A 222 15.65 9.16 -10.98
C VAL A 222 16.96 9.85 -11.35
N PRO A 223 17.11 11.16 -11.10
CA PRO A 223 18.33 11.89 -11.38
C PRO A 223 19.44 11.55 -10.37
N THR A 224 20.70 11.79 -10.75
CA THR A 224 21.87 11.58 -9.87
C THR A 224 21.84 12.46 -8.62
N GLN A 225 21.17 13.62 -8.69
CA GLN A 225 20.92 14.53 -7.57
C GLN A 225 20.09 13.88 -6.44
N LEU A 226 19.21 12.91 -6.78
CA LEU A 226 18.43 12.17 -5.79
C LEU A 226 19.14 10.89 -5.35
N MET A 227 19.88 10.25 -6.25
CA MET A 227 20.67 9.06 -5.94
C MET A 227 21.89 8.96 -6.85
N ALA A 228 23.06 9.22 -6.27
CA ALA A 228 24.35 9.14 -6.97
C ALA A 228 24.80 7.70 -7.20
N SER A 229 24.42 6.76 -6.33
CA SER A 229 24.66 5.34 -6.56
C SER A 229 23.88 4.85 -7.78
N ASP A 230 24.48 3.94 -8.53
CA ASP A 230 23.84 3.33 -9.69
C ASP A 230 23.05 2.07 -9.34
N ARG A 231 22.99 1.64 -8.08
CA ARG A 231 22.24 0.44 -7.69
C ARG A 231 21.23 0.73 -6.59
N TYR A 232 20.02 0.22 -6.78
CA TYR A 232 19.02 0.18 -5.72
C TYR A 232 19.36 -0.91 -4.68
N PRO A 233 18.94 -0.74 -3.41
CA PRO A 233 18.87 -1.88 -2.50
C PRO A 233 17.88 -2.93 -3.04
N PRO A 234 17.97 -4.21 -2.63
CA PRO A 234 16.93 -5.19 -2.94
C PRO A 234 15.55 -4.69 -2.49
N TYR A 235 14.55 -4.85 -3.35
CA TYR A 235 13.18 -4.39 -3.09
C TYR A 235 12.15 -5.29 -3.78
N CYS A 236 10.94 -5.38 -3.22
CA CYS A 236 9.80 -5.99 -3.91
C CYS A 236 9.19 -4.95 -4.85
N GLY A 237 8.95 -5.27 -6.12
CA GLY A 237 8.34 -4.36 -7.06
C GLY A 237 6.87 -4.04 -6.75
N GLY A 238 6.37 -3.00 -7.41
CA GLY A 238 5.00 -2.50 -7.27
C GLY A 238 3.92 -3.49 -7.72
N GLY A 239 2.66 -3.09 -7.71
CA GLY A 239 1.53 -4.00 -7.82
C GLY A 239 1.15 -4.59 -6.46
N GLY A 240 2.07 -5.25 -5.77
CA GLY A 240 1.87 -5.55 -4.35
C GLY A 240 2.83 -6.51 -3.69
N MET A 241 2.81 -6.49 -2.36
CA MET A 241 3.69 -7.26 -1.47
C MET A 241 2.99 -7.58 -0.15
N LEU A 242 3.38 -8.68 0.47
CA LEU A 242 2.92 -9.07 1.81
C LEU A 242 4.02 -8.80 2.83
N MET A 243 3.68 -8.16 3.94
CA MET A 243 4.62 -7.92 5.04
C MET A 243 3.98 -8.26 6.40
N SER A 244 4.80 -8.67 7.36
CA SER A 244 4.34 -8.85 8.75
C SER A 244 4.13 -7.49 9.45
N GLY A 245 3.32 -7.48 10.51
CA GLY A 245 3.16 -6.33 11.38
C GLY A 245 4.49 -5.84 11.96
N PHE A 246 5.38 -6.77 12.33
CA PHE A 246 6.75 -6.46 12.74
C PHE A 246 7.50 -5.65 11.68
N THR A 247 7.54 -6.12 10.44
CA THR A 247 8.22 -5.42 9.35
C THR A 247 7.63 -4.03 9.12
N ALA A 248 6.30 -3.90 9.16
CA ALA A 248 5.65 -2.61 8.98
C ALA A 248 6.02 -1.59 10.08
N ARG A 249 6.19 -2.03 11.33
CA ARG A 249 6.69 -1.19 12.43
C ARG A 249 8.16 -0.80 12.24
N VAL A 250 9.00 -1.74 11.81
CA VAL A 250 10.40 -1.45 11.48
C VAL A 250 10.50 -0.41 10.36
N ILE A 251 9.71 -0.56 9.29
CA ILE A 251 9.63 0.41 8.20
C ILE A 251 9.18 1.78 8.74
N SER A 252 8.12 1.84 9.57
CA SER A 252 7.68 3.11 10.18
C SER A 252 8.82 3.81 10.91
N ARG A 253 9.55 3.07 11.77
CA ARG A 253 10.70 3.60 12.52
C ARG A 253 11.81 4.10 11.60
N GLU A 254 12.28 3.29 10.65
CA GLU A 254 13.41 3.66 9.79
C GLU A 254 13.06 4.80 8.82
N SER A 255 11.79 4.88 8.39
CA SER A 255 11.30 5.91 7.48
C SER A 255 11.49 7.33 8.02
N ARG A 256 11.58 7.50 9.34
CA ARG A 256 11.77 8.80 10.01
C ARG A 256 13.10 9.47 9.62
N ASP A 257 14.14 8.67 9.36
CA ASP A 257 15.49 9.19 9.07
C ASP A 257 15.89 9.09 7.58
N ILE A 258 15.12 8.37 6.76
CA ILE A 258 15.42 8.18 5.34
C ILE A 258 14.65 9.22 4.54
N ARG A 259 15.33 10.12 3.81
CA ARG A 259 14.66 11.10 2.92
C ARG A 259 13.70 10.41 1.96
N LEU A 260 12.51 10.98 1.77
CA LEU A 260 11.53 10.45 0.82
C LEU A 260 12.20 10.24 -0.54
N PHE A 261 11.86 9.13 -1.20
CA PHE A 261 12.41 8.75 -2.49
C PHE A 261 11.27 8.69 -3.53
N PRO A 262 11.45 9.05 -4.81
CA PRO A 262 10.33 9.17 -5.74
C PRO A 262 9.72 7.81 -6.17
N ILE A 263 10.38 6.70 -5.86
CA ILE A 263 9.91 5.34 -6.14
C ILE A 263 9.60 4.66 -4.79
N ASP A 264 8.33 4.41 -4.51
CA ASP A 264 7.85 3.95 -3.19
C ASP A 264 8.35 2.56 -2.83
N ASP A 265 8.34 1.64 -3.79
CA ASP A 265 8.80 0.27 -3.58
C ASP A 265 10.31 0.22 -3.24
N VAL A 266 11.12 1.04 -3.92
CA VAL A 266 12.54 1.21 -3.62
C VAL A 266 12.73 1.83 -2.24
N TYR A 267 11.89 2.79 -1.85
CA TYR A 267 11.94 3.40 -0.52
C TYR A 267 11.70 2.37 0.60
N LEU A 268 10.78 1.43 0.41
CA LEU A 268 10.59 0.33 1.37
C LEU A 268 11.84 -0.56 1.45
N GLY A 269 12.47 -0.85 0.31
CA GLY A 269 13.78 -1.54 0.27
C GLY A 269 14.90 -0.76 0.98
N MET A 270 14.93 0.57 0.87
CA MET A 270 15.86 1.42 1.63
C MET A 270 15.63 1.32 3.14
N CYS A 271 14.37 1.28 3.58
CA CYS A 271 14.02 1.09 4.99
C CYS A 271 14.49 -0.27 5.51
N LEU A 272 14.25 -1.35 4.75
CA LEU A 272 14.74 -2.68 5.11
C LEU A 272 16.26 -2.74 5.19
N LYS A 273 16.95 -2.21 4.17
CA LYS A 273 18.43 -2.16 4.16
C LYS A 273 18.98 -1.43 5.38
N LYS A 274 18.38 -0.30 5.77
CA LYS A 274 18.81 0.44 6.98
C LYS A 274 18.60 -0.39 8.25
N ALA A 275 17.53 -1.17 8.31
CA ALA A 275 17.25 -2.08 9.42
C ALA A 275 18.08 -3.38 9.41
N GLY A 276 18.92 -3.61 8.39
CA GLY A 276 19.64 -4.89 8.22
C GLY A 276 18.74 -6.07 7.81
N LEU A 277 17.57 -5.78 7.23
CA LEU A 277 16.59 -6.77 6.77
C LEU A 277 16.59 -6.87 5.24
N LEU A 278 16.10 -7.99 4.71
CA LEU A 278 16.05 -8.25 3.27
C LEU A 278 14.66 -8.74 2.86
N PRO A 279 14.07 -8.19 1.78
CA PRO A 279 12.87 -8.76 1.20
C PRO A 279 13.18 -10.11 0.54
N ALA A 280 12.17 -10.96 0.41
CA ALA A 280 12.27 -12.25 -0.26
C ALA A 280 11.34 -12.34 -1.47
N SER A 281 11.70 -13.20 -2.43
CA SER A 281 10.88 -13.48 -3.60
C SER A 281 9.75 -14.46 -3.26
N HIS A 282 8.61 -14.32 -3.93
CA HIS A 282 7.56 -15.34 -3.92
C HIS A 282 6.99 -15.55 -5.32
N ASP A 283 7.05 -16.79 -5.82
CA ASP A 283 6.66 -17.13 -7.21
C ASP A 283 5.18 -16.92 -7.53
N GLY A 284 4.33 -16.84 -6.50
CA GLY A 284 2.92 -16.46 -6.62
C GLY A 284 2.66 -14.97 -6.83
N ILE A 285 3.66 -14.09 -6.70
CA ILE A 285 3.50 -12.64 -6.86
C ILE A 285 4.12 -12.22 -8.19
N ARG A 286 3.29 -11.82 -9.16
CA ARG A 286 3.66 -11.56 -10.55
C ARG A 286 3.32 -10.13 -10.97
N THR A 287 4.22 -9.21 -10.68
CA THR A 287 4.07 -7.77 -10.96
C THR A 287 4.37 -7.40 -12.41
N MET A 288 4.82 -8.37 -13.21
CA MET A 288 5.13 -8.23 -14.64
C MET A 288 4.15 -9.03 -15.53
N GLY A 289 3.01 -9.45 -14.99
CA GLY A 289 2.05 -10.32 -15.67
C GLY A 289 2.41 -11.80 -15.61
N VAL A 290 1.53 -12.62 -16.20
CA VAL A 290 1.76 -14.05 -16.38
C VAL A 290 2.26 -14.29 -17.80
N GLY A 291 3.34 -15.07 -17.94
CA GLY A 291 3.78 -15.56 -19.24
C GLY A 291 2.88 -16.71 -19.68
N ALA A 292 1.87 -16.43 -20.50
CA ALA A 292 1.07 -17.47 -21.14
C ALA A 292 1.84 -18.06 -22.35
N PRO A 293 1.81 -19.39 -22.56
CA PRO A 293 2.36 -19.99 -23.77
C PRO A 293 1.81 -19.36 -25.05
N ALA A 294 2.59 -19.43 -26.14
CA ALA A 294 2.07 -19.04 -27.44
C ALA A 294 0.86 -19.92 -27.80
N ASN A 295 -0.21 -19.29 -28.31
CA ASN A 295 -1.48 -19.93 -28.72
C ASN A 295 -2.41 -20.39 -27.58
N THR A 296 -2.21 -19.93 -26.34
CA THR A 296 -3.19 -20.12 -25.24
C THR A 296 -3.90 -18.81 -24.92
N ASP A 297 -5.10 -18.88 -24.33
CA ASP A 297 -5.78 -17.70 -23.80
C ASP A 297 -5.04 -17.19 -22.55
N PRO A 298 -4.41 -16.00 -22.58
CA PRO A 298 -3.75 -15.44 -21.41
C PRO A 298 -4.72 -15.16 -20.26
N PHE A 299 -6.03 -15.17 -20.50
CA PHE A 299 -7.08 -15.00 -19.50
C PHE A 299 -7.65 -16.32 -18.95
N ASP A 300 -7.02 -17.47 -19.23
CA ASP A 300 -7.39 -18.75 -18.63
C ASP A 300 -7.27 -18.69 -17.08
N PRO A 301 -8.38 -18.89 -16.33
CA PRO A 301 -8.40 -18.84 -14.86
C PRO A 301 -7.39 -19.77 -14.20
N CYS A 302 -6.98 -20.86 -14.86
CA CYS A 302 -6.02 -21.81 -14.32
C CYS A 302 -4.60 -21.25 -14.18
N TYR A 303 -4.26 -20.20 -14.92
CA TYR A 303 -3.00 -19.49 -14.72
C TYR A 303 -2.98 -18.64 -13.44
N TYR A 304 -4.16 -18.26 -12.95
CA TYR A 304 -4.33 -17.32 -11.84
C TYR A 304 -4.69 -18.00 -10.52
N ARG A 305 -5.32 -19.18 -10.59
CA ARG A 305 -5.87 -19.89 -9.42
C ARG A 305 -4.86 -20.08 -8.27
N GLU A 306 -3.63 -20.45 -8.60
CA GLU A 306 -2.57 -20.72 -7.59
C GLU A 306 -1.68 -19.52 -7.28
N LEU A 307 -1.87 -18.39 -7.97
CA LEU A 307 -1.10 -17.17 -7.71
C LEU A 307 -1.61 -16.46 -6.45
N LEU A 308 -0.78 -15.60 -5.89
CA LEU A 308 -1.15 -14.65 -4.84
C LEU A 308 -1.61 -13.33 -5.45
N LEU A 309 -0.85 -12.82 -6.43
CA LEU A 309 -1.07 -11.53 -7.05
C LEU A 309 -0.57 -11.53 -8.49
N VAL A 310 -1.29 -10.81 -9.34
CA VAL A 310 -0.84 -10.47 -10.69
C VAL A 310 -1.16 -9.02 -11.05
N HIS A 311 -0.20 -8.35 -11.69
CA HIS A 311 -0.39 -7.06 -12.36
C HIS A 311 -0.45 -7.27 -13.88
N ARG A 312 -1.36 -6.66 -14.64
CA ARG A 312 -2.43 -5.70 -14.29
C ARG A 312 -3.80 -6.24 -14.65
N PHE A 313 -4.82 -5.76 -13.94
CA PHE A 313 -6.23 -6.06 -14.20
C PHE A 313 -7.07 -4.76 -14.26
N LEU A 314 -7.98 -4.72 -15.23
CA LEU A 314 -9.06 -3.75 -15.34
C LEU A 314 -10.23 -4.13 -14.40
N PRO A 315 -11.16 -3.21 -14.10
CA PRO A 315 -12.27 -3.52 -13.21
C PRO A 315 -13.12 -4.71 -13.67
N HIS A 316 -13.51 -4.74 -14.94
CA HIS A 316 -14.31 -5.84 -15.48
C HIS A 316 -13.54 -7.17 -15.51
N GLU A 317 -12.25 -7.15 -15.84
CA GLU A 317 -11.37 -8.33 -15.78
C GLU A 317 -11.29 -8.87 -14.35
N THR A 318 -11.17 -8.00 -13.36
CA THR A 318 -11.15 -8.36 -11.94
C THR A 318 -12.44 -9.07 -11.54
N ALA A 319 -13.59 -8.53 -11.95
CA ALA A 319 -14.89 -9.12 -11.69
C ALA A 319 -15.00 -10.52 -12.31
N VAL A 320 -14.68 -10.66 -13.60
CA VAL A 320 -14.78 -11.94 -14.32
C VAL A 320 -13.83 -12.97 -13.71
N MET A 321 -12.55 -12.62 -13.56
CA MET A 321 -11.53 -13.53 -13.05
C MET A 321 -11.83 -14.00 -11.63
N TRP A 322 -12.32 -13.11 -10.76
CA TRP A 322 -12.68 -13.47 -9.39
C TRP A 322 -13.75 -14.56 -9.35
N HIS A 323 -14.79 -14.46 -10.19
CA HIS A 323 -15.82 -15.49 -10.26
C HIS A 323 -15.26 -16.77 -10.87
N ALA A 324 -14.53 -16.65 -11.98
CA ALA A 324 -14.00 -17.79 -12.72
C ALA A 324 -13.09 -18.68 -11.87
N ILE A 325 -12.17 -18.12 -11.06
CA ILE A 325 -11.28 -18.94 -10.20
C ILE A 325 -12.00 -19.62 -9.02
N HIS A 326 -13.21 -19.14 -8.67
CA HIS A 326 -14.03 -19.70 -7.59
C HIS A 326 -15.16 -20.62 -8.11
N GLU A 327 -15.25 -20.84 -9.43
CA GLU A 327 -16.20 -21.78 -10.00
C GLU A 327 -15.87 -23.22 -9.58
N PRO A 328 -16.80 -23.95 -8.93
CA PRO A 328 -16.56 -25.33 -8.49
C PRO A 328 -16.15 -26.28 -9.64
N GLN A 329 -16.66 -26.02 -10.83
CA GLN A 329 -16.39 -26.77 -12.06
C GLN A 329 -15.07 -26.41 -12.75
N LEU A 330 -14.31 -25.42 -12.24
CA LEU A 330 -13.02 -25.07 -12.84
C LEU A 330 -12.03 -26.23 -12.64
N LEU A 331 -11.75 -26.94 -13.74
CA LEU A 331 -10.81 -28.04 -13.80
C LEU A 331 -9.47 -27.55 -14.37
N CYS A 332 -8.54 -27.25 -13.46
CA CYS A 332 -7.16 -26.99 -13.85
C CYS A 332 -6.41 -28.30 -13.90
N GLY A 333 -5.83 -28.64 -15.06
CA GLY A 333 -4.97 -29.80 -15.18
C GLY A 333 -3.86 -29.72 -14.13
N LYS A 334 -3.65 -30.81 -13.38
CA LYS A 334 -2.49 -30.91 -12.48
C LYS A 334 -1.23 -30.63 -13.31
N LYS A 335 -0.40 -29.69 -12.85
CA LYS A 335 0.98 -29.58 -13.36
C LYS A 335 1.60 -30.97 -13.28
N VAL A 336 2.03 -31.50 -14.42
CA VAL A 336 2.99 -32.59 -14.43
C VAL A 336 4.22 -32.06 -13.69
N SER A 337 4.58 -32.79 -12.64
CA SER A 337 5.63 -32.53 -11.64
C SER A 337 6.91 -31.93 -12.18
#